data_AF-A0A367PUB6-F1
#
_entry.id   AF-A0A367PUB6-F1
#
_cell.length_a   1.000
_cell.length_b   1.000
_cell.length_c   1.000
_cell.angle_alpha   90.00
_cell.angle_beta   90.00
_cell.angle_gamma   90.00
#
_symmetry.space_group_name_H-M   'P 1'
#
loop_
_entity.id
_entity.type
_entity.pdbx_description
1 polymer ?
#
loop_
_entity_poly.entity_id
_entity_poly.type
_entity_poly.pdbx_seq_one_letter_code
_entity_poly.pdbx_strand_id
1 'polypeptide(L)'
;MQHIDFPRTEPRFRAADLSLECAARVDGTPACYAITAEALEDHFGARSHRPEDLVQALQGHRDDIESVARTLFDLTGSRNIVLHSGHFRFAL
;
A
#
# COMPACT_ATOMS: atom_id res chain seq x y z
N MET A 1 -9.76 -8.31 15.46
CA MET A 1 -9.33 -7.01 14.91
C MET A 1 -7.96 -6.75 15.47
N GLN A 2 -6.97 -6.72 14.61
CA GLN A 2 -5.59 -6.41 14.97
C GLN A 2 -5.42 -4.90 15.10
N HIS A 3 -4.56 -4.45 16.00
CA HIS A 3 -4.20 -3.04 16.08
C HIS A 3 -3.17 -2.74 15.00
N ILE A 4 -3.59 -2.00 13.98
CA ILE A 4 -2.77 -1.72 12.80
C ILE A 4 -2.44 -0.23 12.72
N ASP A 5 -1.16 0.06 12.88
CA ASP A 5 -0.58 1.40 12.81
C ASP A 5 0.18 1.58 11.49
N PHE A 6 -0.02 2.73 10.84
CA PHE A 6 0.69 3.09 9.63
C PHE A 6 1.60 4.29 9.89
N PRO A 7 2.89 4.08 10.20
CA PRO A 7 3.82 5.18 10.34
C PRO A 7 3.97 5.92 9.00
N ARG A 8 3.95 7.26 9.04
CA ARG A 8 4.20 8.12 7.86
C ARG A 8 5.69 8.16 7.52
N THR A 9 6.27 7.00 7.24
CA THR A 9 7.63 6.87 6.72
C THR A 9 7.62 7.01 5.20
N GLU A 10 8.76 7.43 4.65
CA GLU A 10 8.93 7.49 3.20
C GLU A 10 8.82 6.10 2.57
N PRO A 11 7.98 5.93 1.54
CA PRO A 11 7.83 4.66 0.84
C PRO A 11 9.11 4.31 0.07
N ARG A 12 9.45 3.02 0.06
CA ARG A 12 10.60 2.50 -0.69
C ARG A 12 10.15 1.96 -2.04
N PHE A 13 10.70 2.51 -3.12
CA PHE A 13 10.47 1.95 -4.45
C PHE A 13 11.23 0.64 -4.66
N ARG A 14 10.50 -0.41 -5.05
CA ARG A 14 11.03 -1.73 -5.39
C ARG A 14 10.94 -1.93 -6.91
N ALA A 15 12.04 -1.67 -7.61
CA ALA A 15 12.10 -1.77 -9.06
C ALA A 15 11.83 -3.20 -9.59
N ALA A 16 12.19 -4.23 -8.83
CA ALA A 16 12.00 -5.63 -9.22
C ALA A 16 10.51 -6.02 -9.36
N ASP A 17 9.65 -5.45 -8.51
CA ASP A 17 8.21 -5.74 -8.48
C ASP A 17 7.37 -4.58 -9.01
N LEU A 18 8.00 -3.49 -9.44
CA LEU A 18 7.37 -2.21 -9.75
C LEU A 18 6.33 -1.82 -8.69
N SER A 19 6.77 -1.68 -7.44
CA SER A 19 5.89 -1.37 -6.30
C SER A 19 6.51 -0.37 -5.33
N LEU A 20 5.66 0.28 -4.53
CA LEU A 20 6.06 1.08 -3.38
C LEU A 20 5.78 0.31 -2.10
N GLU A 21 6.82 0.07 -1.32
CA GLU A 21 6.73 -0.57 -0.01
C GLU A 21 6.65 0.48 1.10
N CYS A 22 5.69 0.32 1.99
CA CYS A 22 5.45 1.16 3.15
C CYS A 22 5.57 0.34 4.43
N ALA A 23 6.02 0.99 5.50
CA ALA A 23 6.04 0.39 6.81
C ALA A 23 4.63 0.38 7.43
N ALA A 24 4.35 -0.66 8.20
CA ALA A 24 3.18 -0.82 9.05
C ALA A 24 3.60 -1.44 10.38
N ARG A 25 2.69 -1.44 11.35
CA ARG A 25 2.83 -2.24 12.57
C ARG A 25 1.53 -2.96 12.83
N VAL A 26 1.62 -4.25 13.09
CA VAL A 26 0.47 -5.09 13.44
C VAL A 26 0.70 -5.59 14.86
N ASP A 27 -0.21 -5.22 15.76
CA ASP A 27 -0.13 -5.52 17.20
C ASP A 27 1.25 -5.14 17.78
N GLY A 28 1.72 -3.93 17.43
CA GLY A 28 3.00 -3.37 17.85
C GLY A 28 4.25 -3.94 17.15
N THR A 29 4.10 -5.03 16.37
CA THR A 29 5.24 -5.66 15.68
C THR A 29 5.45 -5.09 14.29
N PRO A 30 6.70 -4.95 13.80
CA PRO A 30 6.96 -4.49 12.44
C PRO A 30 6.26 -5.36 11.38
N ALA A 31 5.63 -4.68 10.43
CA ALA A 31 5.00 -5.22 9.24
C ALA A 31 5.27 -4.28 8.05
N CYS A 32 4.99 -4.73 6.84
CA CYS A 32 5.06 -3.90 5.64
C CYS A 32 3.88 -4.20 4.72
N TYR A 33 3.50 -3.22 3.91
CA TYR A 33 2.61 -3.43 2.78
C TYR A 33 3.24 -2.79 1.55
N ALA A 34 3.11 -3.45 0.40
CA ALA A 34 3.51 -2.88 -0.88
C ALA A 34 2.29 -2.59 -1.74
N ILE A 35 2.33 -1.55 -2.57
CA ILE A 35 1.32 -1.29 -3.59
C ILE A 35 1.97 -1.29 -4.97
N THR A 36 1.37 -1.98 -5.93
CA THR A 36 1.92 -2.05 -7.29
C THR A 36 1.71 -0.75 -8.06
N ALA A 37 2.62 -0.46 -9.00
CA ALA A 37 2.51 0.67 -9.90
C ALA A 37 1.20 0.63 -10.70
N GLU A 38 0.80 -0.56 -11.16
CA GLU A 38 -0.49 -0.81 -11.82
C GLU A 38 -1.68 -0.36 -10.96
N ALA A 39 -1.70 -0.70 -9.67
CA ALA A 39 -2.79 -0.29 -8.78
C ALA A 39 -2.83 1.23 -8.58
N LEU A 40 -1.67 1.87 -8.47
CA LEU A 40 -1.53 3.31 -8.36
C LEU A 40 -1.98 4.05 -9.63
N GLU A 41 -1.72 3.48 -10.80
CA GLU A 41 -2.17 4.03 -12.08
C GLU A 41 -3.69 3.87 -12.24
N ASP A 42 -4.21 2.65 -12.08
CA ASP A 42 -5.62 2.31 -12.33
C ASP A 42 -6.59 3.04 -11.38
N HIS A 43 -6.24 3.16 -10.10
CA HIS A 43 -7.19 3.61 -9.05
C HIS A 43 -6.84 4.96 -8.43
N PHE A 44 -5.57 5.36 -8.47
CA PHE A 44 -5.06 6.51 -7.72
C PHE A 44 -4.41 7.58 -8.60
N GLY A 45 -4.52 7.45 -9.93
CA GLY A 45 -4.13 8.47 -10.89
C GLY A 45 -2.63 8.71 -10.99
N ALA A 46 -1.79 7.71 -10.73
CA ALA A 46 -0.37 7.81 -11.04
C ALA A 46 -0.17 8.09 -12.53
N ARG A 47 0.65 9.10 -12.85
CA ARG A 47 0.88 9.54 -14.23
C ARG A 47 1.84 8.65 -15.00
N SER A 48 2.68 7.93 -14.28
CA SER A 48 3.64 6.97 -14.83
C SER A 48 4.14 6.03 -13.74
N HIS A 49 4.88 4.99 -14.15
CA HIS A 49 5.59 4.09 -13.24
C HIS A 49 6.88 4.67 -12.65
N ARG A 50 7.13 5.99 -12.81
CA ARG A 50 8.29 6.64 -12.18
C ARG A 50 8.07 6.74 -10.67
N PRO A 51 9.12 6.56 -9.86
CA PRO A 51 9.01 6.61 -8.40
C PRO A 51 8.33 7.89 -7.90
N GLU A 52 8.67 9.05 -8.47
CA GLU A 52 8.07 10.34 -8.11
C GLU A 52 6.54 10.39 -8.29
N ASP A 53 6.03 9.93 -9.44
CA ASP A 53 4.60 9.92 -9.75
C ASP A 53 3.85 8.92 -8.88
N LEU A 54 4.45 7.74 -8.64
CA LEU A 54 3.89 6.72 -7.77
C LEU A 54 3.81 7.20 -6.32
N VAL A 55 4.86 7.85 -5.81
CA VAL A 55 4.88 8.38 -4.44
C VAL A 55 3.85 9.49 -4.30
N GLN A 56 3.71 10.36 -5.31
CA GLN A 56 2.69 11.41 -5.29
C GLN A 56 1.27 10.82 -5.24
N ALA A 57 0.97 9.80 -6.07
CA ALA A 57 -0.33 9.13 -6.06
C ALA A 57 -0.62 8.45 -4.71
N LEU A 58 0.35 7.71 -4.17
CA LEU A 58 0.26 7.08 -2.86
C LEU A 58 -0.01 8.10 -1.74
N GLN A 59 0.71 9.21 -1.72
CA GLN A 59 0.54 10.22 -0.66
C GLN A 59 -0.80 10.97 -0.78
N GLY A 60 -1.30 11.18 -2.01
CA GLY A 60 -2.60 11.80 -2.25
C GLY A 60 -3.80 10.94 -1.81
N HIS A 61 -3.64 9.62 -1.85
CA HIS A 61 -4.70 8.64 -1.56
C HIS A 61 -4.33 7.68 -0.42
N ARG A 62 -3.49 8.16 0.50
CA ARG A 62 -2.87 7.29 1.51
C ARG A 62 -3.89 6.65 2.44
N ASP A 63 -4.91 7.40 2.87
CA ASP A 63 -5.93 6.92 3.80
C ASP A 63 -6.78 5.78 3.17
N ASP A 64 -7.13 5.90 1.89
CA ASP A 64 -7.87 4.88 1.14
C ASP A 64 -7.04 3.59 0.98
N ILE A 65 -5.77 3.75 0.61
CA ILE A 65 -4.83 2.63 0.45
C ILE A 65 -4.61 1.90 1.78
N GLU A 66 -4.42 2.65 2.87
CA GLU A 66 -4.23 2.09 4.21
C GLU A 66 -5.50 1.42 4.75
N SER A 67 -6.69 1.87 4.35
CA SER A 67 -7.96 1.20 4.68
C SER A 67 -8.04 -0.22 4.08
N VAL A 68 -7.66 -0.36 2.80
CA VAL A 68 -7.58 -1.66 2.14
C VAL A 68 -6.47 -2.53 2.74
N ALA A 69 -5.31 -1.93 3.01
CA ALA A 69 -4.20 -2.61 3.68
C ALA A 69 -4.62 -3.18 5.05
N ARG A 70 -5.35 -2.38 5.85
CA ARG A 70 -5.87 -2.79 7.16
C ARG A 70 -6.76 -4.02 7.03
N THR A 71 -7.68 -3.99 6.07
CA THR A 71 -8.60 -5.10 5.81
C THR A 71 -7.83 -6.38 5.45
N LEU A 72 -6.81 -6.26 4.59
CA LEU A 72 -5.99 -7.41 4.20
C LEU A 72 -5.12 -7.95 5.34
N PHE A 73 -4.57 -7.09 6.19
CA PHE A 73 -3.87 -7.53 7.39
C PHE A 73 -4.79 -8.32 8.32
N ASP A 74 -6.00 -7.82 8.59
CA ASP A 74 -6.99 -8.51 9.42
C ASP A 74 -7.44 -9.85 8.81
N LEU A 75 -7.67 -9.90 7.48
CA LEU A 75 -8.14 -11.11 6.80
C LEU A 75 -7.08 -12.20 6.67
N THR A 76 -5.84 -11.81 6.40
CA THR A 76 -4.76 -12.76 6.10
C THR A 76 -3.92 -13.12 7.33
N GLY A 77 -3.92 -12.27 8.36
CA GLY A 77 -2.97 -12.35 9.49
C GLY A 77 -1.50 -12.22 9.07
N SER A 78 -1.24 -11.80 7.82
CA SER A 78 0.13 -11.68 7.30
C SER A 78 0.80 -10.42 7.82
N ARG A 79 2.13 -10.40 7.80
CA ARG A 79 2.93 -9.21 8.18
C ARG A 79 3.57 -8.52 6.97
N ASN A 80 3.42 -9.12 5.80
CA ASN A 80 3.85 -8.58 4.53
C ASN A 80 2.73 -8.86 3.53
N ILE A 81 2.11 -7.80 3.02
CA ILE A 81 1.02 -7.91 2.04
C ILE A 81 1.34 -7.06 0.80
N VAL A 82 0.77 -7.45 -0.33
CA VAL A 82 0.91 -6.69 -1.59
C VAL A 82 -0.48 -6.33 -2.12
N LEU A 83 -0.69 -5.04 -2.33
CA LEU A 83 -1.91 -4.44 -2.83
C LEU A 83 -1.83 -4.33 -4.36
N HIS A 84 -2.50 -5.26 -5.02
CA HIS A 84 -2.73 -5.25 -6.47
C HIS A 84 -4.03 -4.50 -6.84
N SER A 85 -4.16 -4.10 -8.11
CA SER A 85 -5.34 -3.42 -8.68
C SER A 85 -6.66 -4.17 -8.38
N GLY A 86 -6.61 -5.51 -8.35
CA GLY A 86 -7.76 -6.34 -8.00
C GLY A 86 -8.37 -6.09 -6.61
N HIS A 87 -7.57 -5.68 -5.62
CA HIS A 87 -8.07 -5.43 -4.26
C HIS A 87 -8.87 -4.14 -4.16
N PHE A 88 -8.57 -3.15 -4.99
CA PHE A 88 -9.22 -1.84 -4.97
C PHE A 88 -10.55 -1.81 -5.71
N ARG A 89 -10.74 -2.74 -6.65
CA ARG A 89 -11.91 -2.81 -7.54
C ARG A 89 -13.27 -2.88 -6.83
N PHE A 90 -13.29 -3.40 -5.60
CA PHE A 90 -14.51 -3.56 -4.80
C PHE A 90 -14.39 -2.93 -3.41
N ALA A 91 -13.26 -2.30 -3.11
CA ALA A 91 -12.95 -1.77 -1.78
C ALA A 91 -12.98 -0.23 -1.72
N LEU A 92 -13.04 0.43 -2.87
CA LEU A 92 -13.18 1.89 -3.03
C LEU A 92 -14.59 2.25 -3.52
#